data_AF-A0A1B8F537-F1
#
_entry.id   AF-A0A1B8F537-F1
#
_cell.length_a   1.000
_cell.length_b   1.000
_cell.length_c   1.000
_cell.angle_alpha   90.00
_cell.angle_beta   90.00
_cell.angle_gamma   90.00
#
_symmetry.space_group_name_H-M   'P 1'
#
loop_
_entity.id
_entity.type
_entity.pdbx_description
1 polymer ?
#
loop_
_entity_poly.entity_id
_entity_poly.type
_entity_poly.pdbx_seq_one_letter_code
_entity_poly.pdbx_strand_id
1 'polypeptide(L)'
;MKHLAKLPDDALAAVDKAWEHVLQRHDDKRFYPELTLFFVIFLELYQPHRIRSVLDFAFTLFQNSPGKNFKEFVLEWCSYQPRMMYRVLHHAVTRDDQCYVDIISEVIGKIDTENSERNTINSLGFLGVIEILTWQVTNLAELKYFLATLLFEKGQVSQGIQGWYEVAALSEPPDQWYTEPAQNRSICDLAALCLSDEDIPFAERSPIALDKDAEYSDVCLVISSWLRNHGNVVNARNALRGRVRQCVSLLSDDDPWNDDSAFLGLFKTFLATRDSDADLGAVLYLVQLDNQRKVRMFERVRPSPSMLHGDSQDNLPESLDRVQLDDAITSNEDTGGDAGLDDVSGVRSWFCADVMTECSSCRSQIETSHWWYFCRSCPNKGLCRRCYLQFHSPALANPDDAAPSTSDKNRLGVCDPQHEFYYTGPYLRSNDLVPEEEWKDRLAEEWETADFEFEGGLSAWCSRVLPEPQRTRWATFFC
;
A
#
# COMPACT_ATOMS: atom_id res chain seq x y z
N MET A 1 -4.68 7.76 23.03
CA MET A 1 -5.35 8.99 23.53
C MET A 1 -4.61 10.26 23.12
N LYS A 2 -3.41 10.56 23.65
CA LYS A 2 -2.67 11.79 23.28
C LYS A 2 -2.40 11.93 21.77
N HIS A 3 -2.04 10.83 21.11
CA HIS A 3 -1.90 10.80 19.65
C HIS A 3 -3.21 11.14 18.92
N LEU A 4 -4.32 10.53 19.35
CA LEU A 4 -5.67 10.82 18.81
C LEU A 4 -6.10 12.27 19.07
N ALA A 5 -5.63 12.89 20.16
CA ALA A 5 -5.85 14.29 20.47
C ALA A 5 -4.91 15.25 19.68
N LYS A 6 -4.15 14.74 18.71
CA LYS A 6 -3.21 15.51 17.88
C LYS A 6 -2.12 16.23 18.69
N LEU A 7 -1.68 15.60 19.79
CA LEU A 7 -0.55 16.05 20.62
C LEU A 7 0.65 15.10 20.42
N PRO A 8 1.42 15.23 19.33
CA PRO A 8 2.45 14.26 18.95
C PRO A 8 3.60 14.19 19.96
N ASP A 9 4.08 15.33 20.47
CA ASP A 9 5.21 15.37 21.41
C ASP A 9 4.84 14.74 22.76
N ASP A 10 3.63 15.05 23.25
CA ASP A 10 3.09 14.46 24.47
C ASP A 10 2.84 12.95 24.34
N ALA A 11 2.38 12.53 23.15
CA ALA A 11 2.20 11.12 22.83
C ALA A 11 3.54 10.39 22.81
N LEU A 12 4.57 11.00 22.22
CA LEU A 12 5.93 10.48 22.17
C LEU A 12 6.51 10.32 23.58
N ALA A 13 6.41 11.35 24.41
CA ALA A 13 6.87 11.28 25.80
C ALA A 13 6.15 10.19 26.61
N ALA A 14 4.85 9.99 26.36
CA ALA A 14 4.07 8.96 27.03
C ALA A 14 4.46 7.54 26.60
N VAL A 15 4.66 7.29 25.29
CA VAL A 15 5.11 5.99 24.81
C VAL A 15 6.53 5.69 25.27
N ASP A 16 7.43 6.68 25.30
CA ASP A 16 8.80 6.48 25.77
C ASP A 16 8.83 6.03 27.23
N LYS A 17 8.04 6.70 28.09
CA LYS A 17 7.87 6.27 29.49
C LYS A 17 7.27 4.87 29.62
N ALA A 18 6.31 4.52 28.77
CA ALA A 18 5.72 3.18 28.75
C ALA A 18 6.74 2.13 28.31
N TRP A 19 7.58 2.45 27.33
CA TRP A 19 8.62 1.55 26.83
C TRP A 19 9.71 1.32 27.87
N GLU A 20 10.16 2.37 28.56
CA GLU A 20 11.08 2.24 29.70
C GLU A 20 10.52 1.32 30.79
N HIS A 21 9.22 1.43 31.09
CA HIS A 21 8.59 0.55 32.07
C HIS A 21 8.60 -0.92 31.63
N VAL A 22 8.40 -1.19 30.34
CA VAL A 22 8.51 -2.55 29.77
C VAL A 22 9.92 -3.10 29.94
N LEU A 23 10.94 -2.30 29.60
CA LEU A 23 12.34 -2.69 29.74
C LEU A 23 12.72 -2.97 31.22
N GLN A 24 12.18 -2.19 32.16
CA GLN A 24 12.42 -2.42 33.60
C GLN A 24 11.80 -3.71 34.13
N ARG A 25 10.74 -4.22 33.49
CA ARG A 25 10.01 -5.43 33.91
C ARG A 25 10.30 -6.68 33.09
N HIS A 26 11.32 -6.65 32.24
CA HIS A 26 11.61 -7.74 31.30
C HIS A 26 11.89 -9.11 31.97
N ASP A 27 12.37 -9.13 33.22
CA ASP A 27 12.62 -10.35 33.99
C ASP A 27 11.36 -10.94 34.65
N ASP A 28 10.25 -10.18 34.68
CA ASP A 28 8.99 -10.66 35.25
C ASP A 28 8.27 -11.58 34.26
N LYS A 29 8.39 -12.89 34.50
CA LYS A 29 7.74 -13.93 33.68
C LYS A 29 6.21 -13.83 33.60
N ARG A 30 5.56 -13.01 34.43
CA ARG A 30 4.11 -12.76 34.38
C ARG A 30 3.74 -11.54 33.55
N PHE A 31 4.72 -10.77 33.10
CA PHE A 31 4.52 -9.55 32.34
C PHE A 31 4.65 -9.80 30.83
N TYR A 32 3.51 -9.75 30.13
CA TYR A 32 3.44 -9.86 28.67
C TYR A 32 2.95 -8.53 28.10
N PRO A 33 3.86 -7.64 27.67
CA PRO A 33 3.45 -6.36 27.09
C PRO A 33 2.79 -6.56 25.73
N GLU A 34 1.80 -5.72 25.42
CA GLU A 34 1.21 -5.62 24.08
C GLU A 34 2.18 -4.92 23.13
N LEU A 35 3.18 -5.65 22.64
CA LEU A 35 4.27 -5.10 21.80
C LEU A 35 3.77 -4.43 20.51
N THR A 36 2.62 -4.86 20.00
CA THR A 36 2.05 -4.29 18.78
C THR A 36 1.57 -2.87 18.92
N LEU A 37 1.11 -2.46 20.09
CA LEU A 37 0.78 -1.06 20.33
C LEU A 37 2.02 -0.15 20.18
N PHE A 38 3.20 -0.63 20.58
CA PHE A 38 4.45 0.10 20.38
C PHE A 38 4.82 0.20 18.90
N PHE A 39 4.66 -0.88 18.13
CA PHE A 39 4.88 -0.82 16.69
C PHE A 39 3.95 0.16 16.00
N VAL A 40 2.64 0.10 16.28
CA VAL A 40 1.62 0.98 15.71
C VAL A 40 1.95 2.43 16.04
N ILE A 41 2.11 2.77 17.32
CA ILE A 41 2.29 4.16 17.74
C ILE A 41 3.62 4.74 17.24
N PHE A 42 4.71 3.97 17.22
CA PHE A 42 5.98 4.45 16.67
C PHE A 42 5.91 4.65 15.16
N LEU A 43 5.15 3.83 14.43
CA LEU A 43 4.91 4.03 13.00
C LEU A 43 4.02 5.25 12.72
N GLU A 44 2.99 5.48 13.53
CA GLU A 44 2.09 6.63 13.44
C GLU A 44 2.77 7.96 13.81
N LEU A 45 3.61 7.96 14.85
CA LEU A 45 4.43 9.11 15.27
C LEU A 45 5.71 9.27 14.43
N TYR A 46 5.88 8.43 13.40
CA TYR A 46 7.01 8.44 12.49
C TYR A 46 8.39 8.34 13.19
N GLN A 47 8.50 7.44 14.15
CA GLN A 47 9.71 7.10 14.90
C GLN A 47 10.27 5.72 14.50
N PRO A 48 10.62 5.47 13.22
CA PRO A 48 11.02 4.13 12.77
C PRO A 48 12.29 3.63 13.45
N HIS A 49 13.17 4.52 13.91
CA HIS A 49 14.39 4.17 14.64
C HIS A 49 14.12 3.48 15.99
N ARG A 50 12.92 3.66 16.57
CA ARG A 50 12.52 3.02 17.84
C ARG A 50 11.99 1.60 17.66
N ILE A 51 11.54 1.26 16.46
CA ILE A 51 10.93 -0.04 16.14
C ILE A 51 11.91 -1.18 16.39
N ARG A 52 13.20 -0.99 16.08
CA ARG A 52 14.22 -2.03 16.26
C ARG A 52 14.33 -2.50 17.70
N SER A 53 14.32 -1.58 18.67
CA SER A 53 14.38 -1.94 20.09
C SER A 53 13.21 -2.83 20.51
N VAL A 54 12.01 -2.58 19.99
CA VAL A 54 10.82 -3.39 20.26
C VAL A 54 10.93 -4.77 19.60
N LEU A 55 11.45 -4.84 18.38
CA LEU A 55 11.65 -6.09 17.66
C LEU A 55 12.69 -6.99 18.34
N ASP A 56 13.83 -6.44 18.76
CA ASP A 56 14.89 -7.17 19.47
C ASP A 56 14.41 -7.68 20.84
N PHE A 57 13.56 -6.88 21.52
CA PHE A 57 12.90 -7.31 22.74
C PHE A 57 11.97 -8.50 22.48
N ALA A 58 11.11 -8.41 21.45
CA ALA A 58 10.23 -9.52 21.05
C ALA A 58 11.06 -10.78 20.78
N PHE A 59 12.10 -10.66 19.95
CA PHE A 59 12.99 -11.75 19.61
C PHE A 59 13.55 -12.46 20.85
N THR A 60 14.09 -11.68 21.80
CA THR A 60 14.64 -12.22 23.05
C THR A 60 13.57 -12.87 23.92
N LEU A 61 12.38 -12.26 24.03
CA LEU A 61 11.26 -12.78 24.81
C LEU A 61 10.81 -14.15 24.29
N PHE A 62 10.68 -14.29 22.97
CA PHE A 62 10.21 -15.53 22.34
C PHE A 62 11.29 -16.61 22.27
N GLN A 63 12.58 -16.27 22.15
CA GLN A 63 13.66 -17.26 22.23
C GLN A 63 13.78 -17.90 23.62
N ASN A 64 13.51 -17.14 24.67
CA ASN A 64 13.66 -17.59 26.05
C ASN A 64 12.38 -18.26 26.62
N SER A 65 11.29 -18.29 25.84
CA SER A 65 9.99 -18.82 26.27
C SER A 65 9.81 -20.29 25.87
N PRO A 66 9.60 -21.23 26.81
CA PRO A 66 9.35 -22.63 26.48
C PRO A 66 8.07 -22.79 25.65
N GLY A 67 8.18 -23.43 24.49
CA GLY A 67 7.02 -23.73 23.63
C GLY A 67 6.50 -22.58 22.77
N LYS A 68 7.24 -21.47 22.68
CA LYS A 68 6.98 -20.40 21.71
C LYS A 68 8.23 -20.12 20.90
N ASN A 69 8.07 -19.77 19.63
CA ASN A 69 9.17 -19.38 18.76
C ASN A 69 8.91 -18.01 18.15
N PHE A 70 9.96 -17.20 17.97
CA PHE A 70 9.86 -15.94 17.23
C PHE A 70 9.33 -16.13 15.80
N LYS A 71 9.58 -17.28 15.16
CA LYS A 71 8.97 -17.64 13.87
C LYS A 71 7.44 -17.66 13.93
N GLU A 72 6.88 -18.24 14.99
CA GLU A 72 5.42 -18.27 15.21
C GLU A 72 4.89 -16.86 15.47
N PHE A 73 5.62 -16.04 16.24
CA PHE A 73 5.28 -14.63 16.42
C PHE A 73 5.22 -13.89 15.08
N VAL A 74 6.25 -14.01 14.23
CA VAL A 74 6.27 -13.36 12.91
C VAL A 74 5.10 -13.86 12.07
N LEU A 75 4.85 -15.17 12.02
CA LEU A 75 3.76 -15.74 11.24
C LEU A 75 2.38 -15.29 11.75
N GLU A 76 2.13 -15.35 13.06
CA GLU A 76 0.87 -14.94 13.70
C GLU A 76 0.57 -13.46 13.43
N TRP A 77 1.55 -12.58 13.65
CA TRP A 77 1.34 -11.15 13.48
C TRP A 77 1.30 -10.71 12.03
N CYS A 78 2.12 -11.29 11.17
CA CYS A 78 2.02 -11.03 9.74
C CYS A 78 0.72 -11.61 9.16
N SER A 79 0.12 -12.63 9.77
CA SER A 79 -1.21 -13.12 9.39
C SER A 79 -2.31 -12.14 9.81
N TYR A 80 -2.25 -11.62 11.04
CA TYR A 80 -3.27 -10.71 11.55
C TYR A 80 -3.20 -9.29 10.96
N GLN A 81 -1.99 -8.78 10.74
CA GLN A 81 -1.72 -7.42 10.22
C GLN A 81 -0.52 -7.43 9.26
N PRO A 82 -0.65 -8.06 8.08
CA PRO A 82 0.46 -8.28 7.14
C PRO A 82 1.21 -7.00 6.79
N ARG A 83 0.45 -5.95 6.52
CA ARG A 83 1.00 -4.63 6.20
C ARG A 83 1.73 -3.97 7.35
N MET A 84 1.15 -3.97 8.55
CA MET A 84 1.79 -3.36 9.71
C MET A 84 3.13 -4.04 9.99
N MET A 85 3.15 -5.37 9.94
CA MET A 85 4.37 -6.13 10.16
C MET A 85 5.37 -5.98 9.02
N TYR A 86 4.92 -5.90 7.76
CA TYR A 86 5.78 -5.54 6.64
C TYR A 86 6.49 -4.21 6.89
N ARG A 87 5.77 -3.17 7.36
CA ARG A 87 6.37 -1.86 7.71
C ARG A 87 7.36 -1.96 8.86
N VAL A 88 7.02 -2.70 9.92
CA VAL A 88 7.91 -2.97 11.07
C VAL A 88 9.22 -3.59 10.58
N LEU A 89 9.13 -4.68 9.82
CA LEU A 89 10.30 -5.40 9.33
C LEU A 89 11.08 -4.58 8.29
N HIS A 90 10.38 -3.84 7.43
CA HIS A 90 11.00 -2.94 6.44
C HIS A 90 11.90 -1.91 7.12
N HIS A 91 11.46 -1.31 8.23
CA HIS A 91 12.22 -0.31 8.97
C HIS A 91 13.25 -0.87 9.96
N ALA A 92 12.95 -2.00 10.60
CA ALA A 92 13.79 -2.54 11.66
C ALA A 92 14.87 -3.53 11.18
N VAL A 93 14.63 -4.26 10.09
CA VAL A 93 15.54 -5.29 9.58
C VAL A 93 16.41 -4.70 8.48
N THR A 94 17.72 -4.89 8.58
CA THR A 94 18.70 -4.52 7.55
C THR A 94 19.15 -5.75 6.76
N ARG A 95 19.99 -5.57 5.73
CA ARG A 95 20.52 -6.70 4.95
C ARG A 95 21.47 -7.58 5.75
N ASP A 96 22.17 -7.00 6.71
CA ASP A 96 23.20 -7.67 7.50
C ASP A 96 22.60 -8.44 8.70
N ASP A 97 21.30 -8.30 8.93
CA ASP A 97 20.55 -8.97 9.99
C ASP A 97 20.18 -10.41 9.61
N GLN A 98 21.19 -11.24 9.32
CA GLN A 98 20.98 -12.58 8.74
C GLN A 98 20.02 -13.45 9.56
N CYS A 99 20.05 -13.36 10.89
CA CYS A 99 19.14 -14.13 11.74
C CYS A 99 17.65 -13.79 11.50
N TYR A 100 17.32 -12.50 11.32
CA TYR A 100 15.94 -12.09 10.99
C TYR A 100 15.58 -12.49 9.56
N VAL A 101 16.51 -12.30 8.63
CA VAL A 101 16.32 -12.64 7.21
C VAL A 101 16.07 -14.15 7.04
N ASP A 102 16.83 -15.00 7.72
CA ASP A 102 16.66 -16.45 7.72
C ASP A 102 15.28 -16.83 8.26
N ILE A 103 14.85 -16.22 9.37
CA ILE A 103 13.52 -16.44 9.95
C ILE A 103 12.41 -16.07 8.96
N ILE A 104 12.52 -14.91 8.31
CA ILE A 104 11.54 -14.47 7.30
C ILE A 104 11.54 -15.45 6.11
N SER A 105 12.71 -15.91 5.67
CA SER A 105 12.86 -16.87 4.57
C SER A 105 12.29 -18.25 4.94
N GLU A 106 12.38 -18.67 6.20
CA GLU A 106 11.75 -19.90 6.66
C GLU A 106 10.23 -19.74 6.77
N VAL A 107 9.74 -18.60 7.26
CA VAL A 107 8.30 -18.32 7.35
C VAL A 107 7.66 -18.33 5.96
N ILE A 108 8.26 -17.66 4.97
CA ILE A 108 7.70 -17.65 3.61
C ILE A 108 7.63 -19.06 2.99
N GLY A 109 8.65 -19.90 3.23
CA GLY A 109 8.66 -21.29 2.75
C GLY A 109 7.58 -22.18 3.39
N LYS A 110 7.05 -21.78 4.56
CA LYS A 110 5.95 -22.48 5.22
C LYS A 110 4.56 -22.10 4.71
N ILE A 111 4.42 -20.95 4.04
CA ILE A 111 3.11 -20.42 3.63
C ILE A 111 2.39 -21.33 2.61
N ASP A 112 3.10 -22.26 1.95
CA ASP A 112 2.50 -23.22 1.01
C ASP A 112 2.38 -24.66 1.53
N THR A 113 3.04 -25.01 2.65
CA THR A 113 3.33 -26.43 2.97
C THR A 113 2.44 -27.06 4.04
N GLU A 114 1.59 -26.29 4.72
CA GLU A 114 0.73 -26.81 5.79
C GLU A 114 -0.76 -26.62 5.47
N ASN A 115 -1.38 -27.70 4.96
CA ASN A 115 -2.80 -27.95 5.20
C ASN A 115 -3.03 -27.84 6.72
N SER A 116 -3.76 -26.83 7.19
CA SER A 116 -4.27 -26.86 8.57
C SER A 116 -5.74 -27.29 8.54
N GLU A 117 -6.00 -28.45 9.14
CA GLU A 117 -7.34 -28.88 9.55
C GLU A 117 -7.87 -27.95 10.65
N ARG A 118 -9.11 -28.18 11.11
CA ARG A 118 -9.97 -27.20 11.78
C ARG A 118 -10.32 -27.65 13.20
N ASN A 119 -10.29 -26.75 14.19
CA ASN A 119 -11.05 -26.87 15.44
C ASN A 119 -11.38 -25.48 16.02
N THR A 120 -12.66 -25.24 16.28
CA THR A 120 -13.19 -24.08 17.02
C THR A 120 -13.96 -24.57 18.24
N ILE A 121 -13.79 -23.92 19.40
CA ILE A 121 -14.65 -24.12 20.58
C ILE A 121 -15.35 -22.80 20.93
N ASN A 122 -16.66 -22.87 21.17
CA ASN A 122 -17.56 -21.74 21.38
C ASN A 122 -17.65 -21.28 22.85
N SER A 123 -18.61 -20.39 23.11
CA SER A 123 -18.69 -19.36 24.15
C SER A 123 -18.67 -19.76 25.64
N LEU A 124 -18.25 -20.98 26.03
CA LEU A 124 -18.30 -21.45 27.42
C LEU A 124 -17.03 -22.12 27.99
N GLY A 125 -15.90 -22.07 27.30
CA GLY A 125 -14.57 -22.32 27.89
C GLY A 125 -14.00 -23.74 27.76
N PHE A 126 -12.73 -23.76 27.32
CA PHE A 126 -11.72 -24.85 27.22
C PHE A 126 -11.84 -25.87 26.07
N LEU A 127 -10.77 -26.28 25.35
CA LEU A 127 -9.43 -25.72 25.01
C LEU A 127 -8.82 -26.61 23.89
N GLY A 128 -8.17 -26.05 22.85
CA GLY A 128 -7.25 -26.81 21.97
C GLY A 128 -7.04 -26.26 20.54
N VAL A 129 -5.80 -25.84 20.24
CA VAL A 129 -5.18 -25.45 18.95
C VAL A 129 -5.80 -24.24 18.21
N ILE A 130 -4.99 -23.20 17.93
CA ILE A 130 -5.35 -22.16 16.94
C ILE A 130 -5.13 -22.78 15.55
N GLU A 131 -6.09 -23.57 15.11
CA GLU A 131 -6.16 -24.14 13.76
C GLU A 131 -6.77 -23.12 12.80
N ILE A 132 -6.01 -22.06 12.49
CA ILE A 132 -6.31 -21.16 11.38
C ILE A 132 -5.00 -20.64 10.77
N LEU A 133 -4.38 -21.43 9.91
CA LEU A 133 -3.65 -20.95 8.73
C LEU A 133 -4.34 -21.51 7.48
N THR A 134 -5.67 -21.46 7.46
CA THR A 134 -6.42 -21.72 6.24
C THR A 134 -6.54 -20.40 5.47
N TRP A 135 -6.46 -20.48 4.14
CA TRP A 135 -6.65 -19.37 3.20
C TRP A 135 -7.90 -18.51 3.45
N GLN A 136 -8.85 -19.04 4.24
CA GLN A 136 -10.17 -18.48 4.52
C GLN A 136 -10.22 -17.45 5.65
N VAL A 137 -9.10 -17.14 6.34
CA VAL A 137 -9.09 -16.13 7.42
C VAL A 137 -7.90 -15.18 7.33
N THR A 138 -6.85 -15.59 6.63
CA THR A 138 -5.62 -14.83 6.47
C THR A 138 -5.41 -14.64 4.97
N ASN A 139 -5.31 -13.40 4.48
CA ASN A 139 -4.97 -13.14 3.07
C ASN A 139 -3.51 -13.57 2.81
N LEU A 140 -3.28 -14.88 2.71
CA LEU A 140 -1.94 -15.49 2.62
C LEU A 140 -1.21 -15.03 1.36
N ALA A 141 -1.93 -14.73 0.27
CA ALA A 141 -1.37 -14.13 -0.93
C ALA A 141 -0.74 -12.76 -0.63
N GLU A 142 -1.45 -11.88 0.08
CA GLU A 142 -0.93 -10.56 0.49
C GLU A 142 0.25 -10.70 1.45
N LEU A 143 0.15 -11.59 2.44
CA LEU A 143 1.25 -11.90 3.36
C LEU A 143 2.50 -12.33 2.59
N LYS A 144 2.36 -13.32 1.72
CA LYS A 144 3.46 -13.87 0.94
C LYS A 144 4.08 -12.84 0.02
N TYR A 145 3.26 -12.03 -0.64
CA TYR A 145 3.72 -10.90 -1.45
C TYR A 145 4.59 -9.93 -0.63
N PHE A 146 4.14 -9.52 0.56
CA PHE A 146 4.91 -8.59 1.39
C PHE A 146 6.22 -9.19 1.90
N LEU A 147 6.22 -10.45 2.34
CA LEU A 147 7.45 -11.11 2.79
C LEU A 147 8.42 -11.34 1.63
N ALA A 148 7.92 -11.71 0.44
CA ALA A 148 8.72 -11.82 -0.77
C ALA A 148 9.37 -10.48 -1.15
N THR A 149 8.57 -9.42 -1.15
CA THR A 149 9.03 -8.04 -1.40
C THR A 149 10.08 -7.62 -0.38
N LEU A 150 9.87 -7.93 0.90
CA LEU A 150 10.84 -7.66 1.95
C LEU A 150 12.15 -8.42 1.71
N LEU A 151 12.11 -9.72 1.41
CA LEU A 151 13.31 -10.52 1.12
C LEU A 151 14.09 -9.97 -0.07
N PHE A 152 13.39 -9.58 -1.14
CA PHE A 152 13.98 -8.92 -2.30
C PHE A 152 14.71 -7.62 -1.89
N GLU A 153 14.05 -6.74 -1.12
CA GLU A 153 14.63 -5.49 -0.62
C GLU A 153 15.85 -5.72 0.28
N LYS A 154 15.84 -6.80 1.08
CA LYS A 154 16.94 -7.19 1.98
C LYS A 154 18.05 -7.98 1.28
N GLY A 155 17.98 -8.18 -0.04
CA GLY A 155 19.05 -8.77 -0.84
C GLY A 155 18.95 -10.30 -1.03
N GLN A 156 17.91 -10.94 -0.49
CA GLN A 156 17.56 -12.33 -0.81
C GLN A 156 16.74 -12.36 -2.11
N VAL A 157 17.37 -11.91 -3.20
CA VAL A 157 16.74 -11.62 -4.49
C VAL A 157 16.04 -12.87 -5.06
N SER A 158 16.71 -14.02 -5.04
CA SER A 158 16.16 -15.27 -5.60
C SER A 158 14.92 -15.75 -4.85
N GLN A 159 14.90 -15.65 -3.52
CA GLN A 159 13.76 -16.02 -2.69
C GLN A 159 12.62 -15.02 -2.83
N GLY A 160 12.92 -13.72 -2.94
CA GLY A 160 11.90 -12.70 -3.22
C GLY A 160 11.21 -12.93 -4.56
N ILE A 161 11.98 -13.18 -5.62
CA ILE A 161 11.43 -13.51 -6.95
C ILE A 161 10.60 -14.80 -6.90
N GLN A 162 11.07 -15.82 -6.17
CA GLN A 162 10.32 -17.07 -5.99
C GLN A 162 8.96 -16.82 -5.32
N GLY A 163 8.92 -16.02 -4.26
CA GLY A 163 7.67 -15.70 -3.57
C GLY A 163 6.67 -14.94 -4.46
N TRP A 164 7.14 -13.98 -5.26
CA TRP A 164 6.29 -13.30 -6.25
C TRP A 164 5.77 -14.28 -7.33
N TYR A 165 6.62 -15.17 -7.83
CA TYR A 165 6.22 -16.18 -8.80
C TYR A 165 5.13 -17.10 -8.25
N GLU A 166 5.27 -17.57 -7.01
CA GLU A 166 4.28 -18.43 -6.36
C GLU A 166 2.96 -17.71 -6.12
N VAL A 167 2.96 -16.42 -5.76
CA VAL A 167 1.74 -15.62 -5.61
C VAL A 167 1.07 -15.39 -6.96
N ALA A 168 1.85 -15.03 -8.00
CA ALA A 168 1.32 -14.81 -9.35
C ALA A 168 0.73 -16.09 -9.97
N ALA A 169 1.26 -17.26 -9.63
CA ALA A 169 0.81 -18.55 -10.14
C ALA A 169 -0.39 -19.16 -9.37
N LEU A 170 -0.92 -18.47 -8.34
CA LEU A 170 -2.11 -18.93 -7.62
C LEU A 170 -3.28 -19.02 -8.59
N SER A 171 -3.98 -20.15 -8.61
CA SER A 171 -5.26 -20.29 -9.31
C SER A 171 -6.35 -19.59 -8.49
N GLU A 172 -7.36 -19.03 -9.16
CA GLU A 172 -8.51 -18.39 -8.50
C GLU A 172 -9.10 -19.35 -7.44
N PRO A 173 -9.10 -18.98 -6.15
CA PRO A 173 -9.72 -19.80 -5.13
C PRO A 173 -11.24 -19.78 -5.32
N PRO A 174 -11.94 -20.89 -5.09
CA PRO A 174 -13.36 -21.01 -5.42
C PRO A 174 -14.33 -20.15 -4.60
N ASP A 175 -13.90 -19.26 -3.68
CA ASP A 175 -14.79 -18.34 -2.97
C ASP A 175 -14.07 -17.15 -2.27
N GLN A 176 -14.60 -15.94 -2.46
CA GLN A 176 -14.70 -14.77 -1.54
C GLN A 176 -13.45 -14.00 -1.03
N TRP A 177 -12.21 -14.29 -1.44
CA TRP A 177 -11.03 -13.53 -0.95
C TRP A 177 -10.29 -12.77 -2.04
N TYR A 178 -9.98 -11.49 -1.77
CA TYR A 178 -9.26 -10.57 -2.65
C TYR A 178 -7.76 -10.96 -2.79
N THR A 179 -7.45 -12.06 -3.49
CA THR A 179 -6.07 -12.41 -3.87
C THR A 179 -5.58 -11.60 -5.07
N GLU A 180 -6.51 -11.09 -5.88
CA GLU A 180 -6.24 -10.36 -7.12
C GLU A 180 -5.24 -9.21 -6.95
N PRO A 181 -5.30 -8.37 -5.89
CA PRO A 181 -4.32 -7.30 -5.73
C PRO A 181 -2.90 -7.83 -5.54
N ALA A 182 -2.70 -8.90 -4.76
CA ALA A 182 -1.37 -9.48 -4.53
C ALA A 182 -0.84 -10.21 -5.78
N GLN A 183 -1.72 -10.90 -6.53
CA GLN A 183 -1.39 -11.50 -7.82
C GLN A 183 -0.97 -10.44 -8.83
N ASN A 184 -1.79 -9.41 -9.04
CA ASN A 184 -1.51 -8.32 -9.97
C ASN A 184 -0.22 -7.57 -9.62
N ARG A 185 0.04 -7.31 -8.33
CA ARG A 185 1.30 -6.71 -7.87
C ARG A 185 2.51 -7.60 -8.15
N SER A 186 2.39 -8.89 -7.88
CA SER A 186 3.44 -9.86 -8.18
C SER A 186 3.74 -9.93 -9.69
N ILE A 187 2.71 -9.97 -10.54
CA ILE A 187 2.87 -9.93 -12.00
C ILE A 187 3.54 -8.63 -12.45
N CYS A 188 3.14 -7.49 -11.90
CA CYS A 188 3.77 -6.19 -12.19
C CYS A 188 5.26 -6.16 -11.80
N ASP A 189 5.61 -6.67 -10.63
CA ASP A 189 7.00 -6.70 -10.14
C ASP A 189 7.86 -7.67 -10.98
N LEU A 190 7.31 -8.82 -11.38
CA LEU A 190 7.95 -9.76 -12.31
C LEU A 190 8.13 -9.15 -13.70
N ALA A 191 7.12 -8.46 -14.24
CA ALA A 191 7.23 -7.77 -15.52
C ALA A 191 8.26 -6.64 -15.48
N ALA A 192 8.29 -5.86 -14.39
CA ALA A 192 9.30 -4.82 -14.19
C ALA A 192 10.71 -5.41 -14.16
N LEU A 193 10.89 -6.56 -13.51
CA LEU A 193 12.14 -7.32 -13.55
C LEU A 193 12.49 -7.77 -14.97
N CYS A 194 11.57 -8.39 -15.71
CA CYS A 194 11.83 -8.83 -17.10
C CYS A 194 12.31 -7.68 -17.99
N LEU A 195 11.74 -6.50 -17.79
CA LEU A 195 12.04 -5.29 -18.57
C LEU A 195 13.28 -4.54 -18.08
N SER A 196 13.78 -4.82 -16.88
CA SER A 196 14.99 -4.21 -16.34
C SER A 196 16.21 -4.48 -17.22
N ASP A 197 17.13 -3.52 -17.28
CA ASP A 197 18.42 -3.67 -17.97
C ASP A 197 19.44 -4.48 -17.15
N GLU A 198 19.17 -4.71 -15.87
CA GLU A 198 20.05 -5.49 -14.99
C GLU A 198 19.99 -7.00 -15.31
N ASP A 199 21.10 -7.70 -15.11
CA ASP A 199 21.13 -9.17 -15.16
C ASP A 199 20.51 -9.74 -13.89
N ILE A 200 19.43 -10.49 -14.06
CA ILE A 200 18.66 -11.02 -12.94
C ILE A 200 19.02 -12.50 -12.73
N PRO A 201 19.34 -12.92 -11.49
CA PRO A 201 19.57 -14.33 -11.19
C PRO A 201 18.30 -15.13 -11.52
N PHE A 202 18.39 -15.97 -12.54
CA PHE A 202 17.27 -16.77 -13.01
C PHE A 202 17.39 -18.22 -12.53
N ALA A 203 16.26 -18.80 -12.11
CA ALA A 203 16.11 -20.23 -11.87
C ALA A 203 15.05 -20.75 -12.84
N GLU A 204 15.29 -21.90 -13.47
CA GLU A 204 14.31 -22.55 -14.38
C GLU A 204 12.97 -22.73 -13.67
N ARG A 205 11.92 -22.17 -14.27
CA ARG A 205 10.54 -22.21 -13.79
C ARG A 205 9.61 -22.38 -14.98
N SER A 206 8.41 -22.85 -14.73
CA SER A 206 7.34 -22.74 -15.72
C SER A 206 7.06 -21.27 -16.01
N PRO A 207 6.52 -20.94 -17.19
CA PRO A 207 5.96 -19.62 -17.45
C PRO A 207 4.62 -19.42 -16.71
N ILE A 208 4.34 -18.19 -16.27
CA ILE A 208 3.04 -17.77 -15.77
C ILE A 208 2.14 -17.47 -16.97
N ALA A 209 1.01 -18.17 -17.06
CA ALA A 209 0.01 -17.87 -18.07
C ALA A 209 -0.68 -16.54 -17.72
N LEU A 210 -0.53 -15.54 -18.58
CA LEU A 210 -1.36 -14.33 -18.53
C LEU A 210 -2.73 -14.68 -19.11
N ASP A 211 -3.78 -14.41 -18.34
CA ASP A 211 -5.16 -14.59 -18.79
C ASP A 211 -5.56 -13.50 -19.81
N LYS A 212 -6.82 -13.55 -20.24
CA LYS A 212 -7.38 -12.54 -21.16
C LYS A 212 -7.50 -11.17 -20.49
N ASP A 213 -7.59 -11.16 -19.17
CA ASP A 213 -7.81 -9.97 -18.36
C ASP A 213 -6.53 -9.16 -18.18
N ALA A 214 -5.38 -9.81 -18.41
CA ALA A 214 -4.08 -9.17 -18.42
C ALA A 214 -4.01 -7.94 -19.35
N GLU A 215 -4.79 -7.91 -20.44
CA GLU A 215 -4.84 -6.79 -21.40
C GLU A 215 -5.32 -5.47 -20.79
N TYR A 216 -6.05 -5.53 -19.68
CA TYR A 216 -6.49 -4.37 -18.90
C TYR A 216 -5.92 -4.31 -17.48
N SER A 217 -5.02 -5.22 -17.11
CA SER A 217 -4.36 -5.25 -15.81
C SER A 217 -3.23 -4.20 -15.66
N ASP A 218 -2.69 -4.02 -14.46
CA ASP A 218 -1.66 -3.01 -14.18
C ASP A 218 -0.30 -3.34 -14.83
N VAL A 219 -0.10 -4.57 -15.31
CA VAL A 219 1.11 -4.95 -16.07
C VAL A 219 1.27 -4.11 -17.34
N CYS A 220 0.16 -3.73 -17.98
CA CYS A 220 0.14 -2.84 -19.13
C CYS A 220 0.72 -1.46 -18.82
N LEU A 221 0.56 -0.97 -17.59
CA LEU A 221 1.17 0.28 -17.15
C LEU A 221 2.70 0.15 -17.06
N VAL A 222 3.19 -0.98 -16.57
CA VAL A 222 4.63 -1.27 -16.45
C VAL A 222 5.26 -1.32 -17.84
N ILE A 223 4.65 -2.07 -18.75
CA ILE A 223 5.11 -2.19 -20.14
C ILE A 223 5.08 -0.83 -20.85
N SER A 224 3.98 -0.08 -20.71
CA SER A 224 3.83 1.25 -21.31
C SER A 224 4.90 2.22 -20.83
N SER A 225 5.13 2.27 -19.51
CA SER A 225 6.13 3.16 -18.90
C SER A 225 7.53 2.83 -19.41
N TRP A 226 7.88 1.55 -19.49
CA TRP A 226 9.17 1.11 -20.02
C TRP A 226 9.33 1.47 -21.50
N LEU A 227 8.36 1.15 -22.35
CA LEU A 227 8.39 1.46 -23.79
C LEU A 227 8.55 2.96 -24.03
N ARG A 228 7.84 3.78 -23.26
CA ARG A 228 7.93 5.25 -23.34
C ARG A 228 9.31 5.76 -22.94
N ASN A 229 9.87 5.25 -21.84
CA ASN A 229 11.23 5.61 -21.40
C ASN A 229 12.30 5.23 -22.45
N HIS A 230 12.01 4.24 -23.30
CA HIS A 230 12.86 3.81 -24.41
C HIS A 230 12.46 4.45 -25.76
N GLY A 231 11.63 5.50 -25.76
CA GLY A 231 11.26 6.27 -26.95
C GLY A 231 10.21 5.64 -27.86
N ASN A 232 9.67 4.46 -27.52
CA ASN A 232 8.65 3.77 -28.31
C ASN A 232 7.23 4.21 -27.90
N VAL A 233 6.92 5.49 -28.14
CA VAL A 233 5.68 6.14 -27.70
C VAL A 233 4.43 5.47 -28.30
N VAL A 234 4.51 5.02 -29.56
CA VAL A 234 3.37 4.37 -30.25
C VAL A 234 2.98 3.07 -29.55
N ASN A 235 3.95 2.18 -29.28
CA ASN A 235 3.64 0.94 -28.58
C ASN A 235 3.33 1.17 -27.11
N ALA A 236 3.90 2.21 -26.48
CA ALA A 236 3.52 2.60 -25.13
C ALA A 236 2.04 2.99 -25.03
N ARG A 237 1.51 3.76 -25.99
CA ARG A 237 0.07 4.07 -26.05
C ARG A 237 -0.75 2.81 -26.35
N ASN A 238 -0.31 1.97 -27.29
CA ASN A 238 -1.02 0.72 -27.63
C ASN A 238 -1.13 -0.24 -26.44
N ALA A 239 -0.10 -0.32 -25.57
CA ALA A 239 -0.14 -1.13 -24.35
C ALA A 239 -1.32 -0.76 -23.43
N LEU A 240 -1.83 0.47 -23.50
CA LEU A 240 -2.86 1.00 -22.61
C LEU A 240 -4.27 0.99 -23.21
N ARG A 241 -4.43 0.70 -24.50
CA ARG A 241 -5.73 0.73 -25.19
C ARG A 241 -6.75 -0.22 -24.57
N GLY A 242 -6.31 -1.44 -24.22
CA GLY A 242 -7.17 -2.43 -23.54
C GLY A 242 -7.71 -1.93 -22.20
N ARG A 243 -6.86 -1.23 -21.42
CA ARG A 243 -7.27 -0.59 -20.16
C ARG A 243 -8.34 0.47 -20.36
N VAL A 244 -8.14 1.37 -21.33
CA VAL A 244 -9.12 2.42 -21.63
C VAL A 244 -10.44 1.80 -22.08
N ARG A 245 -10.39 0.80 -22.98
CA ARG A 245 -11.57 0.05 -23.44
C ARG A 245 -12.36 -0.54 -22.27
N GLN A 246 -11.69 -1.24 -21.36
CA GLN A 246 -12.34 -1.87 -20.22
C GLN A 246 -12.97 -0.84 -19.29
N CYS A 247 -12.25 0.24 -18.96
CA CYS A 247 -12.79 1.26 -18.07
C CYS A 247 -13.98 2.00 -18.69
N VAL A 248 -13.95 2.30 -19.99
CA VAL A 248 -15.10 2.91 -20.67
C VAL A 248 -16.30 1.94 -20.68
N SER A 249 -16.06 0.64 -20.90
CA SER A 249 -17.11 -0.37 -20.86
C SER A 249 -17.78 -0.46 -19.49
N LEU A 250 -17.00 -0.45 -18.40
CA LEU A 250 -17.51 -0.44 -17.03
C LEU A 250 -18.35 0.82 -16.77
N LEU A 251 -17.82 1.99 -17.14
CA LEU A 251 -18.52 3.26 -16.99
C LEU A 251 -19.81 3.40 -17.84
N SER A 252 -20.11 2.43 -18.72
CA SER A 252 -21.25 2.42 -19.63
C SER A 252 -22.26 1.30 -19.33
N ASP A 253 -22.02 0.45 -18.32
CA ASP A 253 -22.84 -0.73 -18.05
C ASP A 253 -24.00 -0.49 -17.07
N ASP A 254 -24.22 0.79 -16.71
CA ASP A 254 -25.22 1.25 -15.74
C ASP A 254 -25.03 0.68 -14.31
N ASP A 255 -23.91 0.04 -13.99
CA ASP A 255 -23.59 -0.47 -12.66
C ASP A 255 -22.66 0.47 -11.87
N PRO A 256 -23.21 1.31 -10.97
CA PRO A 256 -22.41 2.28 -10.21
C PRO A 256 -21.42 1.64 -9.22
N TRP A 257 -21.48 0.33 -8.98
CA TRP A 257 -20.56 -0.36 -8.07
C TRP A 257 -19.16 -0.54 -8.66
N ASN A 258 -18.99 -0.45 -9.98
CA ASN A 258 -17.70 -0.65 -10.65
C ASN A 258 -17.06 0.66 -11.16
N ASP A 259 -17.80 1.78 -11.11
CA ASP A 259 -17.36 3.10 -11.55
C ASP A 259 -16.03 3.51 -10.89
N ASP A 260 -15.85 3.21 -9.60
CA ASP A 260 -14.62 3.49 -8.86
C ASP A 260 -13.39 2.83 -9.47
N SER A 261 -13.53 1.55 -9.80
CA SER A 261 -12.47 0.75 -10.38
C SER A 261 -12.14 1.27 -11.77
N ALA A 262 -13.14 1.69 -12.54
CA ALA A 262 -12.96 2.28 -13.85
C ALA A 262 -12.28 3.66 -13.78
N PHE A 263 -12.72 4.55 -12.89
CA PHE A 263 -12.08 5.86 -12.70
C PHE A 263 -10.64 5.72 -12.21
N LEU A 264 -10.36 4.83 -11.25
CA LEU A 264 -9.00 4.59 -10.79
C LEU A 264 -8.14 3.96 -11.91
N GLY A 265 -8.71 3.04 -12.68
CA GLY A 265 -8.09 2.42 -13.84
C GLY A 265 -7.66 3.46 -14.88
N LEU A 266 -8.55 4.39 -15.23
CA LEU A 266 -8.26 5.54 -16.12
C LEU A 266 -7.25 6.50 -15.51
N PHE A 267 -7.36 6.84 -14.22
CA PHE A 267 -6.39 7.68 -13.52
C PHE A 267 -4.97 7.12 -13.62
N LYS A 268 -4.76 5.84 -13.27
CA LYS A 268 -3.46 5.18 -13.41
C LYS A 268 -2.98 5.17 -14.87
N THR A 269 -3.89 4.98 -15.82
CA THR A 269 -3.59 4.93 -17.26
C THR A 269 -3.12 6.29 -17.79
N PHE A 270 -3.84 7.37 -17.49
CA PHE A 270 -3.45 8.72 -17.92
C PHE A 270 -2.27 9.27 -17.13
N LEU A 271 -2.05 8.81 -15.90
CA LEU A 271 -0.84 9.12 -15.15
C LEU A 271 0.43 8.61 -15.88
N ALA A 272 0.38 7.39 -16.44
CA ALA A 272 1.45 6.81 -17.26
C ALA A 272 1.56 7.45 -18.66
N THR A 273 0.47 8.07 -19.15
CA THR A 273 0.37 8.70 -20.46
C THR A 273 0.72 10.19 -20.35
N ARG A 274 2.00 10.53 -20.57
CA ARG A 274 2.52 11.90 -20.38
C ARG A 274 1.93 12.98 -21.29
N ASP A 275 1.14 12.59 -22.28
CA ASP A 275 0.52 13.43 -23.31
C ASP A 275 -0.98 13.70 -23.09
N SER A 276 -1.57 13.20 -22.00
CA SER A 276 -3.02 13.28 -21.73
C SER A 276 -3.31 13.96 -20.38
N ASP A 277 -2.62 15.07 -20.08
CA ASP A 277 -2.80 15.82 -18.82
C ASP A 277 -4.23 16.36 -18.65
N ALA A 278 -4.92 16.68 -19.74
CA ALA A 278 -6.32 17.11 -19.71
C ALA A 278 -7.24 15.99 -19.22
N ASP A 279 -7.10 14.77 -19.74
CA ASP A 279 -7.91 13.64 -19.30
C ASP A 279 -7.48 13.12 -17.93
N LEU A 280 -6.20 13.23 -17.57
CA LEU A 280 -5.72 12.99 -16.21
C LEU A 280 -6.38 13.95 -15.20
N GLY A 281 -6.47 15.23 -15.54
CA GLY A 281 -7.18 16.22 -14.73
C GLY A 281 -8.68 15.94 -14.62
N ALA A 282 -9.32 15.58 -15.74
CA ALA A 282 -10.74 15.26 -15.78
C ALA A 282 -11.09 14.01 -14.96
N VAL A 283 -10.33 12.91 -15.13
CA VAL A 283 -10.56 11.69 -14.35
C VAL A 283 -10.27 11.88 -12.87
N LEU A 284 -9.21 12.64 -12.53
CA LEU A 284 -8.95 12.97 -11.13
C LEU A 284 -10.13 13.74 -10.55
N TYR A 285 -10.66 14.74 -11.25
CA TYR A 285 -11.87 15.44 -10.83
C TYR A 285 -13.03 14.48 -10.55
N LEU A 286 -13.28 13.50 -11.43
CA LEU A 286 -14.36 12.52 -11.25
C LEU A 286 -14.14 11.62 -10.01
N VAL A 287 -12.92 11.11 -9.82
CA VAL A 287 -12.54 10.36 -8.60
C VAL A 287 -12.80 11.19 -7.35
N GLN A 288 -12.41 12.47 -7.37
CA GLN A 288 -12.58 13.35 -6.22
C GLN A 288 -14.05 13.67 -5.95
N LEU A 289 -14.86 13.85 -7.00
CA LEU A 289 -16.29 14.10 -6.91
C LEU A 289 -17.03 12.89 -6.31
N ASP A 290 -16.69 11.69 -6.76
CA ASP A 290 -17.27 10.46 -6.22
C ASP A 290 -16.91 10.26 -4.74
N ASN A 291 -15.63 10.42 -4.39
CA ASN A 291 -15.19 10.36 -2.99
C ASN A 291 -15.97 11.34 -2.11
N GLN A 292 -16.22 12.57 -2.57
CA GLN A 292 -17.06 13.53 -1.84
C GLN A 292 -18.51 13.08 -1.68
N ARG A 293 -19.11 12.47 -2.70
CA ARG A 293 -20.48 11.94 -2.62
C ARG A 293 -20.56 10.87 -1.52
N LYS A 294 -19.59 9.96 -1.48
CA LYS A 294 -19.49 8.92 -0.44
C LYS A 294 -19.27 9.48 0.96
N VAL A 295 -18.36 10.45 1.14
CA VAL A 295 -18.19 11.15 2.43
C VAL A 295 -19.53 11.71 2.91
N ARG A 296 -20.24 12.46 2.05
CA ARG A 296 -21.53 13.06 2.40
C ARG A 296 -22.61 12.03 2.73
N MET A 297 -22.63 10.89 2.04
CA MET A 297 -23.52 9.79 2.38
C MET A 297 -23.21 9.24 3.78
N PHE A 298 -21.93 9.03 4.09
CA PHE A 298 -21.50 8.52 5.39
C PHE A 298 -21.81 9.49 6.53
N GLU A 299 -21.56 10.78 6.35
CA GLU A 299 -21.89 11.83 7.33
C GLU A 299 -23.39 11.89 7.63
N ARG A 300 -24.24 11.63 6.63
CA ARG A 300 -25.70 11.55 6.82
C ARG A 300 -26.16 10.28 7.54
N VAL A 301 -25.44 9.18 7.38
CA VAL A 301 -25.77 7.87 7.97
C VAL A 301 -25.25 7.74 9.41
N ARG A 302 -24.22 8.50 9.79
CA ARG A 302 -23.77 8.57 11.18
C ARG A 302 -24.92 9.12 12.04
N PRO A 303 -25.43 8.37 13.03
CA PRO A 303 -26.40 8.92 13.96
C PRO A 303 -25.71 10.09 14.66
N SER A 304 -26.28 11.28 14.54
CA SER A 304 -25.85 12.43 15.33
C SER A 304 -25.85 12.00 16.81
N PRO A 305 -24.79 12.23 17.60
CA PRO A 305 -24.75 11.90 19.03
C PRO A 305 -25.65 12.82 19.87
N SER A 306 -26.74 13.32 19.28
CA SER A 306 -27.71 14.22 19.89
C SER A 306 -29.03 13.50 20.18
N MET A 307 -28.99 12.29 20.75
CA MET A 307 -30.17 11.66 21.37
C MET A 307 -29.77 10.66 22.47
N LEU A 308 -29.12 11.16 23.53
CA LEU A 308 -29.28 10.62 24.87
C LEU A 308 -29.32 11.80 25.86
N HIS A 309 -30.42 12.57 25.82
CA HIS A 309 -30.93 13.18 27.05
C HIS A 309 -31.67 12.07 27.80
N GLY A 310 -30.96 11.46 28.74
CA GLY A 310 -31.52 10.61 29.76
C GLY A 310 -30.83 10.98 31.06
N ASP A 311 -31.54 11.73 31.89
CA ASP A 311 -31.11 12.14 33.21
C ASP A 311 -30.60 10.96 34.05
N SER A 312 -29.33 11.01 34.43
CA SER A 312 -28.88 10.40 35.68
C SER A 312 -27.71 11.21 36.23
N GLN A 313 -28.02 12.06 37.20
CA GLN A 313 -27.06 12.51 38.20
C GLN A 313 -26.35 11.30 38.78
N ASP A 314 -25.02 11.27 38.73
CA ASP A 314 -24.18 10.81 39.84
C ASP A 314 -22.68 11.10 39.57
N ASN A 315 -22.23 12.20 40.17
CA ASN A 315 -20.91 12.52 40.71
C ASN A 315 -19.66 11.77 40.20
N LEU A 316 -18.86 12.46 39.37
CA LEU A 316 -17.40 12.28 39.24
C LEU A 316 -16.70 13.59 39.70
N PRO A 317 -15.57 13.51 40.43
CA PRO A 317 -15.03 14.63 41.20
C PRO A 317 -14.29 15.69 40.37
N GLU A 318 -14.55 16.96 40.72
CA GLU A 318 -13.91 18.21 40.29
C GLU A 318 -12.38 18.22 40.47
N SER A 319 -11.61 17.72 39.50
CA SER A 319 -10.16 18.03 39.47
C SER A 319 -9.53 18.19 38.09
N LEU A 320 -10.33 18.29 37.02
CA LEU A 320 -9.82 18.55 35.66
C LEU A 320 -10.12 19.96 35.14
N ASP A 321 -10.60 20.85 36.00
CA ASP A 321 -10.91 22.22 35.62
C ASP A 321 -9.77 23.17 36.03
N ARG A 322 -8.82 23.34 35.10
CA ARG A 322 -8.00 24.54 34.82
C ARG A 322 -6.64 24.14 34.22
N VAL A 323 -6.65 23.89 32.92
CA VAL A 323 -5.52 24.27 32.07
C VAL A 323 -6.08 25.28 31.06
N GLN A 324 -5.91 26.56 31.37
CA GLN A 324 -6.10 27.63 30.39
C GLN A 324 -5.00 27.46 29.34
N LEU A 325 -5.39 27.16 28.10
CA LEU A 325 -4.53 27.28 26.93
C LEU A 325 -4.54 28.75 26.52
N ASP A 326 -3.39 29.41 26.68
CA ASP A 326 -3.11 30.68 26.01
C ASP A 326 -2.82 30.39 24.53
N ASP A 327 -3.84 30.55 23.69
CA ASP A 327 -3.70 30.64 22.24
C ASP A 327 -3.13 32.02 21.90
N ALA A 328 -1.83 32.08 21.62
CA ALA A 328 -1.21 33.29 21.08
C ALA A 328 0.00 32.97 20.20
N ILE A 329 -0.22 32.48 18.97
CA ILE A 329 0.58 32.86 17.79
C ILE A 329 -0.36 33.00 16.57
N THR A 330 -0.93 34.20 16.48
CA THR A 330 -1.27 34.98 15.26
C THR A 330 -1.98 34.29 14.10
N SER A 331 -3.30 34.43 14.16
CA SER A 331 -4.22 34.66 13.05
C SER A 331 -3.65 35.55 11.93
N ASN A 332 -3.60 35.01 10.71
CA ASN A 332 -3.99 35.78 9.53
C ASN A 332 -5.40 35.32 9.17
N GLU A 333 -6.38 36.02 9.73
CA GLU A 333 -7.78 35.99 9.34
C GLU A 333 -7.91 36.61 7.95
N ASP A 334 -8.15 35.77 6.94
CA ASP A 334 -9.05 36.06 5.81
C ASP A 334 -9.07 34.87 4.84
N THR A 335 -9.66 33.76 5.27
CA THR A 335 -10.42 32.88 4.39
C THR A 335 -11.34 32.03 5.26
N GLY A 336 -12.60 32.46 5.37
CA GLY A 336 -13.66 31.58 5.83
C GLY A 336 -13.78 30.41 4.86
N GLY A 337 -13.60 29.19 5.36
CA GLY A 337 -13.65 27.98 4.55
C GLY A 337 -13.38 26.75 5.40
N ASP A 338 -14.42 26.30 6.10
CA ASP A 338 -14.70 24.92 6.50
C ASP A 338 -13.47 23.99 6.63
N ALA A 339 -12.77 24.09 7.76
CA ALA A 339 -11.68 23.21 8.17
C ALA A 339 -12.18 21.87 8.77
N GLY A 340 -13.32 21.35 8.29
CA GLY A 340 -13.96 20.14 8.82
C GLY A 340 -13.55 18.83 8.14
N LEU A 341 -12.88 18.86 6.99
CA LEU A 341 -12.65 17.67 6.14
C LEU A 341 -11.24 17.04 6.25
N ASP A 342 -10.35 17.56 7.09
CA ASP A 342 -8.99 17.02 7.28
C ASP A 342 -8.93 15.78 8.21
N ASP A 343 -10.07 15.34 8.76
CA ASP A 343 -10.14 14.21 9.70
C ASP A 343 -11.13 13.13 9.26
N VAL A 344 -10.88 12.55 8.10
CA VAL A 344 -11.63 11.40 7.58
C VAL A 344 -11.00 10.07 8.04
N SER A 345 -10.60 9.99 9.31
CA SER A 345 -10.09 8.74 9.90
C SER A 345 -11.14 7.61 9.97
N GLY A 346 -12.43 7.95 9.85
CA GLY A 346 -13.56 7.01 9.90
C GLY A 346 -14.04 6.46 8.54
N VAL A 347 -13.62 7.00 7.41
CA VAL A 347 -14.09 6.58 6.06
C VAL A 347 -12.96 5.88 5.26
N ARG A 348 -11.86 5.55 5.95
CA ARG A 348 -10.61 4.94 5.43
C ARG A 348 -10.80 3.67 4.59
N SER A 349 -11.89 2.93 4.80
CA SER A 349 -12.17 1.66 4.11
C SER A 349 -12.84 1.79 2.73
N TRP A 350 -13.35 2.98 2.34
CA TRP A 350 -14.28 3.12 1.21
C TRP A 350 -13.69 3.81 -0.03
N PHE A 351 -12.47 4.33 0.06
CA PHE A 351 -11.86 5.16 -1.00
C PHE A 351 -10.71 4.49 -1.77
N CYS A 352 -10.37 3.25 -1.40
CA CYS A 352 -9.22 2.56 -1.91
C CYS A 352 -9.66 1.32 -2.70
N ALA A 353 -9.68 1.40 -4.04
CA ALA A 353 -9.96 0.21 -4.85
C ALA A 353 -8.75 -0.76 -4.91
N ASP A 354 -7.57 -0.35 -4.43
CA ASP A 354 -6.38 -1.19 -4.40
C ASP A 354 -5.70 -1.11 -3.04
N VAL A 355 -5.99 -2.09 -2.18
CA VAL A 355 -5.40 -2.19 -0.84
C VAL A 355 -3.88 -2.17 -0.91
N MET A 356 -3.23 -2.67 -1.96
CA MET A 356 -1.78 -2.80 -2.06
C MET A 356 -1.04 -1.48 -2.37
N THR A 357 -1.77 -0.40 -2.67
CA THR A 357 -1.13 0.89 -2.96
C THR A 357 -0.55 1.52 -1.68
N GLU A 358 0.73 1.88 -1.71
CA GLU A 358 1.44 2.42 -0.55
C GLU A 358 2.47 3.51 -0.90
N CYS A 359 2.84 4.27 0.12
CA CYS A 359 3.99 5.16 0.05
C CYS A 359 5.26 4.34 -0.14
N SER A 360 6.00 4.56 -1.21
CA SER A 360 7.25 3.84 -1.49
C SER A 360 8.37 4.09 -0.47
N SER A 361 8.23 5.10 0.40
CA SER A 361 9.22 5.44 1.43
C SER A 361 8.78 4.99 2.82
N CYS A 362 7.64 5.49 3.34
CA CYS A 362 7.17 5.14 4.69
C CYS A 362 6.23 3.92 4.73
N ARG A 363 5.97 3.30 3.57
CA ARG A 363 5.15 2.09 3.43
C ARG A 363 3.75 2.22 4.01
N SER A 364 3.29 3.46 4.17
CA SER A 364 1.94 3.77 4.65
C SER A 364 0.97 3.56 3.51
N GLN A 365 -0.15 2.90 3.79
CA GLN A 365 -1.20 2.68 2.82
C GLN A 365 -1.72 4.01 2.26
N ILE A 366 -1.97 4.03 0.95
CA ILE A 366 -2.59 5.16 0.26
C ILE A 366 -4.08 4.86 0.20
N GLU A 367 -4.81 5.16 1.28
CA GLU A 367 -6.25 4.86 1.40
C GLU A 367 -7.12 5.77 0.53
N THR A 368 -6.59 6.94 0.14
CA THR A 368 -7.28 7.89 -0.74
C THR A 368 -6.30 8.38 -1.80
N SER A 369 -6.76 8.71 -3.01
CA SER A 369 -5.89 9.34 -4.02
C SER A 369 -5.50 10.78 -3.66
N HIS A 370 -6.20 11.45 -2.75
CA HIS A 370 -5.97 12.86 -2.35
C HIS A 370 -4.68 13.08 -1.56
N TRP A 371 -4.01 14.22 -1.78
CA TRP A 371 -2.78 14.62 -1.06
C TRP A 371 -1.54 13.76 -1.30
N TRP A 372 -1.53 12.98 -2.40
CA TRP A 372 -0.43 12.08 -2.75
C TRP A 372 0.31 12.55 -4.00
N TYR A 373 1.56 12.13 -4.08
CA TYR A 373 2.45 12.34 -5.22
C TYR A 373 2.66 11.00 -5.91
N PHE A 374 2.14 10.82 -7.12
CA PHE A 374 2.32 9.57 -7.88
C PHE A 374 3.39 9.73 -8.96
N CYS A 375 4.31 8.77 -9.03
CA CYS A 375 5.43 8.75 -9.97
C CYS A 375 4.88 8.41 -11.38
N ARG A 376 5.10 9.29 -12.37
CA ARG A 376 4.58 9.09 -13.74
C ARG A 376 5.33 8.02 -14.54
N SER A 377 6.49 7.61 -14.05
CA SER A 377 7.35 6.58 -14.68
C SER A 377 7.25 5.21 -14.00
N CYS A 378 6.67 5.15 -12.79
CA CYS A 378 6.58 3.92 -12.01
C CYS A 378 5.12 3.75 -11.56
N PRO A 379 4.31 2.94 -12.28
CA PRO A 379 2.85 2.81 -12.10
C PRO A 379 2.36 2.48 -10.70
N ASN A 380 3.27 2.00 -9.85
CA ASN A 380 3.01 1.46 -8.52
C ASN A 380 3.70 2.25 -7.41
N LYS A 381 4.31 3.40 -7.73
CA LYS A 381 5.10 4.19 -6.78
C LYS A 381 4.40 5.52 -6.50
N GLY A 382 3.99 5.70 -5.25
CA GLY A 382 3.47 6.95 -4.72
C GLY A 382 4.24 7.39 -3.48
N LEU A 383 4.23 8.68 -3.18
CA LEU A 383 4.82 9.28 -1.99
C LEU A 383 3.79 10.13 -1.25
N CYS A 384 3.76 10.02 0.08
CA CYS A 384 3.03 10.98 0.89
C CYS A 384 3.75 12.33 0.81
N ARG A 385 3.04 13.43 1.07
CA ARG A 385 3.63 14.78 1.06
C ARG A 385 4.93 14.88 1.84
N ARG A 386 4.97 14.31 3.05
CA ARG A 386 6.17 14.34 3.90
C ARG A 386 7.36 13.62 3.26
N CYS A 387 7.13 12.40 2.77
CA CYS A 387 8.18 11.62 2.10
C CYS A 387 8.61 12.26 0.80
N TYR A 388 7.70 12.87 0.03
CA TYR A 388 8.02 13.62 -1.18
C TYR A 388 8.96 14.80 -0.89
N LEU A 389 8.66 15.61 0.13
CA LEU A 389 9.49 16.75 0.54
C LEU A 389 10.89 16.34 1.03
N GLN A 390 10.99 15.20 1.73
CA GLN A 390 12.28 14.63 2.14
C GLN A 390 13.05 14.07 0.95
N PHE A 391 12.34 13.45 0.01
CA PHE A 391 12.90 12.86 -1.20
C PHE A 391 13.43 13.90 -2.18
N HIS A 392 12.82 15.10 -2.23
CA HIS A 392 13.23 16.23 -3.07
C HIS A 392 13.95 17.35 -2.31
N SER A 393 14.47 17.09 -1.09
CA SER A 393 14.99 18.19 -0.28
C SER A 393 16.10 18.98 -1.00
N PRO A 394 16.10 20.33 -0.87
CA PRO A 394 16.74 21.21 -1.84
C PRO A 394 18.24 21.30 -1.59
N ALA A 395 19.01 21.54 -2.65
CA ALA A 395 20.40 22.02 -2.61
C ALA A 395 20.58 23.42 -1.95
N LEU A 396 19.70 23.82 -1.04
CA LEU A 396 19.63 25.14 -0.40
C LEU A 396 19.40 25.08 1.12
N ALA A 397 19.64 23.94 1.77
CA ALA A 397 19.84 23.94 3.22
C ALA A 397 21.22 24.53 3.54
N ASN A 398 21.30 25.37 4.58
CA ASN A 398 22.57 25.83 5.13
C ASN A 398 23.53 24.63 5.30
N PRO A 399 24.84 24.79 5.03
CA PRO A 399 25.82 23.73 5.23
C PRO A 399 25.88 23.18 6.66
N ASP A 400 25.25 23.87 7.62
CA ASP A 400 25.16 23.48 9.03
C ASP A 400 23.91 22.64 9.38
N ASP A 401 22.92 22.52 8.49
CA ASP A 401 21.73 21.67 8.64
C ASP A 401 21.86 20.35 7.88
N ALA A 402 23.09 19.89 7.67
CA ALA A 402 23.36 18.59 7.10
C ALA A 402 22.73 17.49 7.98
N ALA A 403 21.58 16.98 7.55
CA ALA A 403 21.08 15.69 7.99
C ALA A 403 22.24 14.68 7.87
N PRO A 404 22.45 13.80 8.87
CA PRO A 404 23.61 12.92 8.89
C PRO A 404 23.72 12.20 7.56
N SER A 405 24.86 12.39 6.92
CA SER A 405 25.23 11.86 5.62
C SER A 405 25.12 10.34 5.61
N THR A 406 23.96 9.81 5.26
CA THR A 406 23.86 8.44 4.76
C THR A 406 24.02 8.54 3.26
N SER A 407 25.24 8.21 2.82
CA SER A 407 25.66 8.06 1.43
C SER A 407 24.55 7.61 0.49
N ASP A 408 24.51 8.24 -0.68
CA ASP A 408 23.80 7.85 -1.90
C ASP A 408 23.88 6.34 -2.18
N LYS A 409 22.96 5.59 -1.58
CA LYS A 409 22.46 4.35 -2.14
C LYS A 409 20.97 4.59 -2.26
N ASN A 410 20.48 4.67 -3.49
CA ASN A 410 19.04 4.57 -3.76
C ASN A 410 18.51 3.43 -2.88
N ARG A 411 17.67 3.77 -1.90
CA ARG A 411 17.04 2.75 -1.06
C ARG A 411 16.25 1.89 -2.03
N LEU A 412 16.68 0.64 -2.25
CA LEU A 412 15.96 -0.28 -3.13
C LEU A 412 14.48 -0.27 -2.74
N GLY A 413 13.62 0.03 -3.70
CA GLY A 413 12.18 0.18 -3.49
C GLY A 413 11.63 1.62 -3.61
N VAL A 414 12.47 2.66 -3.59
CA VAL A 414 12.06 4.06 -3.84
C VAL A 414 12.16 4.39 -5.35
N CYS A 415 11.20 5.16 -5.90
CA CYS A 415 11.22 5.65 -7.29
C CYS A 415 12.48 6.52 -7.53
N ASP A 416 12.92 6.67 -8.78
CA ASP A 416 14.08 7.49 -9.15
C ASP A 416 13.82 8.99 -8.82
N PRO A 417 14.74 9.70 -8.14
CA PRO A 417 14.61 11.14 -7.87
C PRO A 417 14.41 12.01 -9.10
N GLN A 418 14.82 11.56 -10.28
CA GLN A 418 14.65 12.28 -11.54
C GLN A 418 13.28 12.09 -12.18
N HIS A 419 12.47 11.14 -11.68
CA HIS A 419 11.13 10.93 -12.21
C HIS A 419 10.19 12.07 -11.85
N GLU A 420 9.31 12.41 -12.78
CA GLU A 420 8.25 13.37 -12.57
C GLU A 420 7.15 12.78 -11.68
N PHE A 421 6.69 13.58 -10.72
CA PHE A 421 5.57 13.23 -9.84
C PHE A 421 4.37 14.13 -10.12
N TYR A 422 3.20 13.52 -10.20
CA TYR A 422 1.93 14.21 -10.29
C TYR A 422 1.30 14.33 -8.90
N TYR A 423 0.95 15.56 -8.51
CA TYR A 423 0.30 15.84 -7.23
C TYR A 423 -1.21 15.92 -7.40
N THR A 424 -1.93 15.10 -6.66
CA THR A 424 -3.40 14.97 -6.79
C THR A 424 -4.20 16.05 -6.06
N GLY A 425 -3.57 16.82 -5.16
CA GLY A 425 -4.24 17.92 -4.48
C GLY A 425 -5.31 17.51 -3.45
N PRO A 426 -5.98 18.52 -2.86
CA PRO A 426 -7.09 18.35 -1.92
C PRO A 426 -8.36 17.80 -2.57
N TYR A 427 -9.38 17.57 -1.75
CA TYR A 427 -10.77 17.46 -2.19
C TYR A 427 -11.21 18.69 -3.02
N LEU A 428 -12.11 18.48 -3.99
CA LEU A 428 -12.69 19.54 -4.81
C LEU A 428 -13.37 20.63 -3.99
N ARG A 429 -13.36 21.86 -4.50
CA ARG A 429 -14.26 22.93 -4.03
C ARG A 429 -15.57 22.84 -4.81
N SER A 430 -16.70 23.15 -4.18
CA SER A 430 -18.07 22.82 -4.65
C SER A 430 -18.53 23.34 -6.02
N ASN A 431 -17.70 24.04 -6.81
CA ASN A 431 -18.16 24.84 -7.95
C ASN A 431 -17.60 24.46 -9.34
N ASP A 432 -16.83 23.40 -9.46
CA ASP A 432 -16.38 22.92 -10.78
C ASP A 432 -17.26 21.72 -11.17
N LEU A 433 -17.81 21.69 -12.40
CA LEU A 433 -18.61 20.59 -12.95
C LEU A 433 -18.05 20.20 -14.33
N VAL A 434 -17.79 18.91 -14.54
CA VAL A 434 -17.42 18.35 -15.85
C VAL A 434 -18.59 17.47 -16.34
N PRO A 435 -19.08 17.64 -17.59
CA PRO A 435 -20.05 16.71 -18.19
C PRO A 435 -19.43 15.32 -18.40
N GLU A 436 -20.03 14.30 -17.81
CA GLU A 436 -19.44 12.95 -17.71
C GLU A 436 -19.64 12.10 -18.99
N GLU A 437 -20.80 12.17 -19.65
CA GLU A 437 -21.13 11.29 -20.80
C GLU A 437 -20.35 11.65 -22.06
N GLU A 438 -20.30 12.94 -22.44
CA GLU A 438 -19.59 13.41 -23.64
C GLU A 438 -18.06 13.16 -23.55
N TRP A 439 -17.54 13.03 -22.32
CA TRP A 439 -16.14 12.73 -22.09
C TRP A 439 -15.79 11.26 -22.38
N LYS A 440 -16.64 10.31 -21.95
CA LYS A 440 -16.40 8.86 -22.13
C LYS A 440 -16.42 8.45 -23.60
N ASP A 441 -17.39 8.95 -24.37
CA ASP A 441 -17.51 8.65 -25.80
C ASP A 441 -16.31 9.19 -26.59
N ARG A 442 -15.88 10.42 -26.27
CA ARG A 442 -14.68 11.02 -26.86
C ARG A 442 -13.43 10.20 -26.55
N LEU A 443 -13.29 9.68 -25.33
CA LEU A 443 -12.15 8.84 -24.96
C LEU A 443 -12.11 7.55 -25.79
N ALA A 444 -13.26 6.90 -26.00
CA ALA A 444 -13.34 5.68 -26.80
C ALA A 444 -12.87 5.91 -28.26
N GLU A 445 -13.29 7.04 -28.85
CA GLU A 445 -12.88 7.43 -30.21
C GLU A 445 -11.38 7.78 -30.26
N GLU A 446 -10.88 8.61 -29.35
CA GLU A 446 -9.48 9.07 -29.34
C GLU A 446 -8.48 7.93 -29.09
N TRP A 447 -8.89 6.94 -28.31
CA TRP A 447 -8.07 5.76 -28.01
C TRP A 447 -8.31 4.60 -28.98
N GLU A 448 -9.16 4.79 -29.99
CA GLU A 448 -9.53 3.80 -30.99
C GLU A 448 -9.91 2.46 -30.33
N THR A 449 -10.73 2.49 -29.27
CA THR A 449 -10.96 1.29 -28.45
C THR A 449 -11.91 0.29 -29.11
N ALA A 450 -12.61 0.70 -30.17
CA ALA A 450 -13.49 -0.17 -30.94
C ALA A 450 -12.71 -1.36 -31.52
N ASP A 451 -13.20 -2.57 -31.27
CA ASP A 451 -12.63 -3.85 -31.73
C ASP A 451 -11.17 -4.11 -31.34
N PHE A 452 -10.62 -3.36 -30.37
CA PHE A 452 -9.23 -3.53 -29.94
C PHE A 452 -9.04 -4.83 -29.15
N GLU A 453 -8.19 -5.73 -29.61
CA GLU A 453 -7.73 -6.92 -28.89
C GLU A 453 -6.27 -7.17 -29.27
N PHE A 454 -5.43 -7.66 -28.35
CA PHE A 454 -4.10 -8.10 -28.73
C PHE A 454 -4.20 -9.43 -29.49
N GLU A 455 -3.73 -9.46 -30.74
CA GLU A 455 -3.68 -10.70 -31.49
C GLU A 455 -2.78 -11.74 -30.77
N GLY A 456 -3.41 -12.80 -30.26
CA GLY A 456 -2.76 -13.84 -29.45
C GLY A 456 -2.55 -13.47 -27.97
N GLY A 457 -3.20 -12.41 -27.48
CA GLY A 457 -3.10 -11.91 -26.11
C GLY A 457 -1.86 -11.04 -25.85
N LEU A 458 -1.83 -10.43 -24.64
CA LEU A 458 -0.77 -9.52 -24.23
C LEU A 458 0.64 -10.13 -24.32
N SER A 459 0.80 -11.40 -23.90
CA SER A 459 2.12 -12.05 -23.89
C SER A 459 2.70 -12.23 -25.30
N ALA A 460 1.86 -12.61 -26.28
CA ALA A 460 2.26 -12.73 -27.67
C ALA A 460 2.59 -11.37 -28.28
N TRP A 461 1.84 -10.32 -27.94
CA TRP A 461 2.13 -8.96 -28.36
C TRP A 461 3.47 -8.46 -27.82
N CYS A 462 3.74 -8.64 -26.52
CA CYS A 462 5.03 -8.30 -25.90
C CYS A 462 6.21 -9.00 -26.60
N SER A 463 6.06 -10.27 -26.95
CA SER A 463 7.09 -11.03 -27.68
C SER A 463 7.42 -10.45 -29.05
N ARG A 464 6.48 -9.73 -29.70
CA ARG A 464 6.72 -9.04 -30.98
C ARG A 464 7.37 -7.67 -30.80
N VAL A 465 6.96 -6.94 -29.76
CA VAL A 465 7.32 -5.53 -29.56
C VAL A 465 8.62 -5.34 -28.78
N LEU A 466 8.90 -6.19 -27.80
CA LEU A 466 10.08 -6.04 -26.94
C LEU A 466 11.37 -6.38 -27.73
N PRO A 467 12.47 -5.62 -27.53
CA PRO A 467 13.79 -5.96 -28.07
C PRO A 467 14.48 -7.05 -27.25
N GLU A 468 15.61 -7.56 -27.74
CA GLU A 468 16.51 -8.39 -26.90
C GLU A 468 17.33 -7.48 -25.96
N PRO A 469 17.61 -7.92 -24.71
CA PRO A 469 17.30 -9.24 -24.13
C PRO A 469 15.92 -9.38 -23.48
N GLN A 470 15.13 -8.30 -23.39
CA GLN A 470 13.85 -8.28 -22.68
C GLN A 470 12.84 -9.29 -23.25
N ARG A 471 12.84 -9.49 -24.57
CA ARG A 471 12.00 -10.49 -25.24
C ARG A 471 12.29 -11.91 -24.76
N THR A 472 13.55 -12.32 -24.74
CA THR A 472 13.93 -13.66 -24.25
C THR A 472 13.54 -13.84 -22.78
N ARG A 473 13.74 -12.81 -21.94
CA ARG A 473 13.34 -12.83 -20.54
C ARG A 473 11.82 -12.91 -20.40
N TRP A 474 11.08 -12.11 -21.14
CA TRP A 474 9.62 -12.13 -21.16
C TRP A 474 9.08 -13.52 -21.51
N ALA A 475 9.61 -14.15 -22.56
CA ALA A 475 9.21 -15.49 -22.97
C ALA A 475 9.42 -16.51 -21.85
N THR A 476 10.49 -16.35 -21.09
CA THR A 476 10.80 -17.26 -19.98
C THR A 476 9.82 -17.12 -18.81
N PHE A 477 9.31 -15.92 -18.55
CA PHE A 477 8.38 -15.67 -17.45
C PHE A 477 6.90 -15.86 -17.86
N PHE A 478 6.55 -15.66 -19.14
CA PHE A 478 5.15 -15.50 -19.56
C PHE A 478 4.75 -16.21 -20.87
N CYS A 479 5.60 -17.01 -21.52
CA CYS A 479 5.28 -17.68 -22.80
C CYS A 479 5.47 -19.20 -22.79
#